data_AF-A0A5N6Z4E0-F1
#
_entry.id   AF-A0A5N6Z4E0-F1
#
_cell.length_a   1.000
_cell.length_b   1.000
_cell.length_c   1.000
_cell.angle_alpha   90.00
_cell.angle_beta   90.00
_cell.angle_gamma   90.00
#
_symmetry.space_group_name_H-M   'P 1'
#
loop_
_entity.id
_entity.type
_entity.pdbx_description
1 polymer ?
#
loop_
_entity_poly.entity_id
_entity_poly.type
_entity_poly.pdbx_seq_one_letter_code
_entity_poly.pdbx_strand_id
1 'polypeptide(L)'
;MTLHLPIYSVFRFNITPISRPQCRRPLHSFTRRLFKLPSPPPHPSSHHYDLPSFVAYANRTSLSAATTAYIGTHYEYTVQQTLRSSAFTLHRVGGRDDAGIDLVGTWHLPHREHPIRVIVQCKSLKTKLSPNLVRELEGTFHQSPVGWRTGDEVGVLVGPREATKGVRDALARSKYPLIWMMIERDGAMRQVLWNGRAEQLGLVGLGVEVRYSAEDADSSAKKVALIWDGEEMPHMDQVESEMSAVEERWLCSWGISSSGVERNKSELLDAVQRLFPEEKPLLSGTGTCSTLSDTDRAKVLQSLSSKEFAQYEEKEGTSHAST
;
A
#
# COMPACT_ATOMS: atom_id res chain seq x y z
N MET A 1 66.78 21.08 -13.14
CA MET A 1 65.95 20.66 -14.29
C MET A 1 65.45 19.26 -13.98
N THR A 2 64.21 19.14 -13.52
CA THR A 2 63.60 17.84 -13.25
C THR A 2 62.15 17.95 -13.68
N LEU A 3 61.80 17.18 -14.70
CA LEU A 3 60.54 17.24 -15.45
C LEU A 3 59.38 16.63 -14.67
N HIS A 4 58.22 17.27 -14.81
CA HIS A 4 56.91 16.80 -14.38
C HIS A 4 56.47 15.55 -15.16
N LEU A 5 55.84 14.60 -14.47
CA LEU A 5 54.88 13.63 -15.02
C LEU A 5 53.75 13.42 -13.99
N PRO A 6 52.46 13.51 -14.37
CA PRO A 6 51.34 13.39 -13.45
C PRO A 6 50.91 11.92 -13.29
N ILE A 7 50.59 11.52 -12.06
CA ILE A 7 50.03 10.20 -11.75
C ILE A 7 48.53 10.22 -12.06
N TYR A 8 48.13 9.24 -12.86
CA TYR A 8 46.78 9.01 -13.34
C TYR A 8 45.76 8.84 -12.19
N SER A 9 44.62 9.53 -12.34
CA SER A 9 43.39 9.34 -11.60
C SER A 9 42.89 7.90 -11.75
N VAL A 10 42.87 7.15 -10.66
CA VAL A 10 42.17 5.86 -10.59
C VAL A 10 40.70 6.17 -10.36
N PHE A 11 39.89 6.04 -11.41
CA PHE A 11 38.44 6.00 -11.31
C PHE A 11 38.04 4.87 -10.36
N ARG A 12 37.66 5.21 -9.13
CA ARG A 12 36.90 4.32 -8.26
C ARG A 12 35.48 4.26 -8.81
N PHE A 13 35.16 3.15 -9.47
CA PHE A 13 33.78 2.75 -9.67
C PHE A 13 33.14 2.61 -8.28
N ASN A 14 32.26 3.55 -7.93
CA ASN A 14 31.31 3.36 -6.85
C ASN A 14 30.36 2.24 -7.28
N ILE A 15 30.67 1.03 -6.84
CA ILE A 15 29.71 -0.07 -6.83
C ILE A 15 28.77 0.23 -5.67
N THR A 16 27.69 0.96 -5.97
CA THR A 16 26.53 0.97 -5.08
C THR A 16 26.08 -0.48 -4.89
N PRO A 17 25.71 -0.90 -3.67
CA PRO A 17 25.10 -2.20 -3.51
C PRO A 17 23.82 -2.19 -4.34
N ILE A 18 23.80 -2.99 -5.39
CA ILE A 18 22.60 -3.28 -6.16
C ILE A 18 21.66 -3.96 -5.18
N SER A 19 20.78 -3.18 -4.54
CA SER A 19 19.54 -3.72 -4.00
C SER A 19 18.91 -4.48 -5.15
N ARG A 20 18.84 -5.81 -5.00
CA ARG A 20 18.18 -6.68 -5.97
C ARG A 20 16.85 -6.03 -6.34
N PRO A 21 16.44 -6.02 -7.62
CA PRO A 21 15.10 -5.59 -7.97
C PRO A 21 14.15 -6.53 -7.24
N GLN A 22 13.60 -6.07 -6.11
CA GLN A 22 12.51 -6.74 -5.43
C GLN A 22 11.39 -6.76 -6.46
N CYS A 23 11.17 -7.94 -7.01
CA CYS A 23 10.18 -8.16 -8.04
C CYS A 23 8.84 -7.81 -7.41
N ARG A 24 8.31 -6.63 -7.75
CA ARG A 24 6.96 -6.19 -7.37
C ARG A 24 6.00 -7.26 -7.88
N ARG A 25 5.57 -8.16 -7.00
CA ARG A 25 4.51 -9.11 -7.31
C ARG A 25 3.24 -8.52 -6.73
N PRO A 26 2.35 -7.98 -7.57
CA PRO A 26 1.04 -7.56 -7.08
C PRO A 26 0.40 -8.75 -6.38
N LEU A 27 -0.20 -8.52 -5.20
CA LEU A 27 -1.00 -9.55 -4.54
C LEU A 27 -2.02 -10.11 -5.54
N HIS A 28 -2.14 -11.43 -5.59
CA HIS A 28 -3.05 -12.09 -6.51
C HIS A 28 -4.51 -11.70 -6.20
N SER A 29 -5.39 -11.74 -7.20
CA SER A 29 -6.80 -11.37 -7.03
C SER A 29 -7.47 -12.19 -5.93
N PHE A 30 -7.12 -13.48 -5.83
CA PHE A 30 -7.54 -14.38 -4.77
C PHE A 30 -7.10 -13.87 -3.38
N THR A 31 -5.82 -13.62 -3.16
CA THR A 31 -5.27 -13.08 -1.90
C THR A 31 -6.00 -11.81 -1.49
N ARG A 32 -6.19 -10.89 -2.43
CA ARG A 32 -6.88 -9.61 -2.16
C ARG A 32 -8.31 -9.84 -1.70
N ARG A 33 -9.05 -10.74 -2.35
CA ARG A 33 -10.41 -11.11 -1.93
C ARG A 33 -10.44 -11.79 -0.56
N LEU A 34 -9.51 -12.72 -0.33
CA LEU A 34 -9.38 -13.47 0.91
C LEU A 34 -9.18 -12.55 2.13
N PHE A 35 -8.36 -11.50 1.98
CA PHE A 35 -8.10 -10.50 3.02
C PHE A 35 -9.02 -9.26 2.94
N LYS A 36 -10.10 -9.30 2.14
CA LYS A 36 -11.07 -8.20 1.97
C LYS A 36 -10.41 -6.85 1.59
N LEU A 37 -9.35 -6.92 0.79
CA LEU A 37 -8.67 -5.76 0.24
C LEU A 37 -9.49 -5.13 -0.91
N PRO A 38 -9.48 -3.80 -1.06
CA PRO A 38 -10.24 -3.13 -2.08
C PRO A 38 -9.54 -3.31 -3.44
N SER A 39 -10.27 -3.69 -4.49
CA SER A 39 -9.74 -3.84 -5.85
C SER A 39 -8.97 -2.60 -6.29
N PRO A 40 -7.73 -2.71 -6.82
CA PRO A 40 -6.95 -1.52 -7.18
C PRO A 40 -7.75 -0.64 -8.15
N PRO A 41 -7.71 0.69 -8.00
CA PRO A 41 -8.36 1.57 -8.96
C PRO A 41 -7.67 1.44 -10.33
N PRO A 42 -8.38 1.75 -11.43
CA PRO A 42 -7.76 1.88 -12.74
C PRO A 42 -6.61 2.89 -12.68
N HIS A 43 -5.47 2.53 -13.26
CA HIS A 43 -4.34 3.44 -13.28
C HIS A 43 -4.62 4.62 -14.24
N PRO A 44 -4.34 5.88 -13.87
CA PRO A 44 -4.68 7.07 -14.65
C PRO A 44 -3.87 7.21 -15.96
N SER A 45 -2.82 6.41 -16.13
CA SER A 45 -1.93 6.43 -17.30
C SER A 45 -1.71 5.01 -17.82
N SER A 46 -1.71 4.85 -19.14
CA SER A 46 -1.35 3.60 -19.83
C SER A 46 0.15 3.49 -20.13
N HIS A 47 0.94 4.53 -19.82
CA HIS A 47 2.35 4.61 -20.23
C HIS A 47 3.36 4.41 -19.11
N HIS A 48 2.93 4.58 -17.86
CA HIS A 48 3.75 4.42 -16.67
C HIS A 48 2.88 3.98 -15.51
N TYR A 49 3.47 3.26 -14.56
CA TYR A 49 2.81 2.69 -13.38
C TYR A 49 3.67 2.73 -12.11
N ASP A 50 4.93 3.17 -12.24
CA ASP A 50 5.88 3.35 -11.16
C ASP A 50 6.90 4.45 -11.51
N LEU A 51 7.79 4.77 -10.57
CA LEU A 51 8.80 5.80 -10.77
C LEU A 51 9.73 5.51 -11.97
N PRO A 52 10.31 4.30 -12.11
CA PRO A 52 11.18 4.00 -13.26
C PRO A 52 10.47 4.11 -14.60
N SER A 53 9.26 3.56 -14.75
CA SER A 53 8.50 3.65 -15.99
C SER A 53 8.07 5.08 -16.31
N PHE A 54 7.79 5.90 -15.30
CA PHE A 54 7.50 7.32 -15.49
C PHE A 54 8.72 8.10 -15.99
N VAL A 55 9.90 7.88 -15.40
CA VAL A 55 11.14 8.51 -15.87
C VAL A 55 11.47 8.08 -17.30
N ALA A 56 11.32 6.80 -17.63
CA ALA A 56 11.50 6.30 -19.00
C ALA A 56 10.50 6.94 -19.98
N TYR A 57 9.23 7.07 -19.58
CA TYR A 57 8.20 7.77 -20.35
C TYR A 57 8.58 9.24 -20.60
N ALA A 58 8.94 9.97 -19.54
CA ALA A 58 9.28 11.39 -19.62
C ALA A 58 10.48 11.64 -20.55
N ASN A 59 11.50 10.78 -20.48
CA ASN A 59 12.65 10.84 -21.38
C ASN A 59 12.23 10.59 -22.84
N ARG A 60 11.40 9.56 -23.09
CA ARG A 60 10.93 9.21 -24.44
C ARG A 60 10.06 10.30 -25.08
N THR A 61 9.25 10.98 -24.29
CA THR A 61 8.35 12.06 -24.76
C THR A 61 8.97 13.45 -24.64
N SER A 62 10.23 13.56 -24.18
CA SER A 62 10.90 14.83 -23.91
C SER A 62 10.12 15.74 -22.94
N LEU A 63 9.42 15.16 -21.96
CA LEU A 63 8.73 15.91 -20.92
C LEU A 63 9.76 16.57 -20.00
N SER A 64 9.79 17.91 -20.00
CA SER A 64 10.74 18.67 -19.20
C SER A 64 10.53 18.48 -17.69
N ALA A 65 11.64 18.24 -16.98
CA ALA A 65 11.68 18.10 -15.53
C ALA A 65 11.31 19.38 -14.76
N ALA A 66 11.27 20.54 -15.44
CA ALA A 66 10.86 21.81 -14.87
C ALA A 66 9.32 21.99 -14.86
N THR A 67 8.57 21.14 -15.57
CA THR A 67 7.12 21.26 -15.63
C THR A 67 6.45 20.81 -14.33
N THR A 68 5.31 21.42 -14.01
CA THR A 68 4.50 21.04 -12.84
C THR A 68 4.00 19.60 -12.95
N ALA A 69 3.64 19.15 -14.16
CA ALA A 69 3.23 17.78 -14.42
C ALA A 69 4.34 16.76 -14.09
N TYR A 70 5.57 17.02 -14.54
CA TYR A 70 6.71 16.16 -14.19
C TYR A 70 6.96 16.16 -12.69
N ILE A 71 7.05 17.35 -12.09
CA ILE A 71 7.37 17.52 -10.68
C ILE A 71 6.32 16.82 -9.78
N GLY A 72 5.03 17.01 -10.08
CA GLY A 72 3.93 16.38 -9.34
C GLY A 72 3.98 14.86 -9.48
N THR A 73 3.94 14.35 -10.71
CA THR A 73 3.91 12.91 -10.98
C THR A 73 5.13 12.18 -10.42
N HIS A 74 6.34 12.75 -10.58
CA HIS A 74 7.56 12.18 -9.98
C HIS A 74 7.46 12.13 -8.46
N TYR A 75 6.96 13.20 -7.84
CA TYR A 75 6.84 13.30 -6.39
C TYR A 75 5.80 12.31 -5.84
N GLU A 76 4.66 12.17 -6.50
CA GLU A 76 3.64 11.16 -6.15
C GLU A 76 4.22 9.74 -6.18
N TYR A 77 4.98 9.38 -7.22
CA TYR A 77 5.64 8.07 -7.28
C TYR A 77 6.75 7.90 -6.23
N THR A 78 7.46 8.98 -5.91
CA THR A 78 8.47 8.98 -4.84
C THR A 78 7.80 8.70 -3.49
N VAL A 79 6.69 9.37 -3.18
CA VAL A 79 5.91 9.14 -1.96
C VAL A 79 5.34 7.73 -1.93
N GLN A 80 4.75 7.26 -3.04
CA GLN A 80 4.22 5.91 -3.18
C GLN A 80 5.29 4.84 -2.86
N GLN A 81 6.50 4.99 -3.40
CA GLN A 81 7.61 4.08 -3.14
C GLN A 81 8.12 4.19 -1.70
N THR A 82 8.28 5.41 -1.18
CA THR A 82 8.81 5.67 0.17
C THR A 82 7.94 5.02 1.23
N LEU A 83 6.62 5.16 1.12
CA LEU A 83 5.68 4.67 2.14
C LEU A 83 5.57 3.14 2.18
N ARG A 84 6.08 2.40 1.20
CA ARG A 84 6.21 0.93 1.31
C ARG A 84 7.09 0.51 2.49
N SER A 85 8.07 1.33 2.87
CA SER A 85 8.90 1.08 4.06
C SER A 85 8.16 1.18 5.39
N SER A 86 6.89 1.60 5.35
CA SER A 86 6.03 1.65 6.53
C SER A 86 4.70 0.92 6.28
N ALA A 87 4.76 -0.20 5.55
CA ALA A 87 3.63 -1.09 5.27
C ALA A 87 2.43 -0.45 4.54
N PHE A 88 2.67 0.58 3.72
CA PHE A 88 1.65 1.09 2.82
C PHE A 88 1.67 0.37 1.47
N THR A 89 0.48 0.04 0.96
CA THR A 89 0.25 -0.27 -0.46
C THR A 89 -0.61 0.83 -1.06
N LEU A 90 -0.02 1.67 -1.90
CA LEU A 90 -0.69 2.81 -2.51
C LEU A 90 -0.79 2.66 -4.03
N HIS A 91 -1.85 3.18 -4.61
CA HIS A 91 -2.14 3.22 -6.04
C HIS A 91 -2.34 4.67 -6.45
N ARG A 92 -1.65 5.09 -7.52
CA ARG A 92 -1.82 6.43 -8.07
C ARG A 92 -3.19 6.54 -8.75
N VAL A 93 -3.93 7.58 -8.39
CA VAL A 93 -5.20 7.97 -9.03
C VAL A 93 -5.19 9.42 -9.51
N GLY A 94 -4.16 10.19 -9.11
CA GLY A 94 -4.01 11.60 -9.45
C GLY A 94 -4.05 11.87 -10.96
N GLY A 95 -4.82 12.87 -11.36
CA GLY A 95 -5.19 13.12 -12.75
C GLY A 95 -6.19 14.27 -12.89
N ARG A 96 -6.79 14.39 -14.08
CA ARG A 96 -7.88 15.35 -14.26
C ARG A 96 -9.10 14.86 -13.47
N ASP A 97 -9.73 15.74 -12.69
CA ASP A 97 -10.94 15.49 -11.90
C ASP A 97 -10.78 14.48 -10.73
N ASP A 98 -9.57 14.37 -10.18
CA ASP A 98 -9.22 13.46 -9.09
C ASP A 98 -9.65 13.93 -7.68
N ALA A 99 -10.46 14.99 -7.59
CA ALA A 99 -10.90 15.59 -6.34
C ALA A 99 -9.74 16.05 -5.40
N GLY A 100 -8.52 16.17 -5.93
CA GLY A 100 -7.32 16.47 -5.13
C GLY A 100 -6.74 15.24 -4.41
N ILE A 101 -7.19 14.03 -4.77
CA ILE A 101 -6.63 12.76 -4.27
C ILE A 101 -5.58 12.28 -5.27
N ASP A 102 -4.33 12.17 -4.81
CA ASP A 102 -3.23 11.75 -5.68
C ASP A 102 -3.00 10.24 -5.60
N LEU A 103 -3.06 9.66 -4.39
CA LEU A 103 -2.93 8.22 -4.16
C LEU A 103 -4.04 7.70 -3.26
N VAL A 104 -4.44 6.45 -3.45
CA VAL A 104 -5.32 5.71 -2.54
C VAL A 104 -4.75 4.34 -2.25
N GLY A 105 -5.05 3.77 -1.09
CA GLY A 105 -4.51 2.46 -0.78
C GLY A 105 -4.88 1.92 0.58
N THR A 106 -4.04 1.05 1.09
CA THR A 106 -4.19 0.38 2.37
C THR A 106 -2.92 0.52 3.20
N TRP A 107 -3.08 0.71 4.51
CA TRP A 107 -1.99 0.69 5.47
C TRP A 107 -2.14 -0.50 6.40
N HIS A 108 -1.15 -1.39 6.35
CA HIS A 108 -1.14 -2.63 7.08
C HIS A 108 -0.38 -2.45 8.39
N LEU A 109 -1.11 -2.30 9.48
CA LEU A 109 -0.54 -2.11 10.81
C LEU A 109 -0.32 -3.46 11.49
N PRO A 110 0.79 -3.66 12.22
CA PRO A 110 0.99 -4.86 13.03
C PRO A 110 -0.18 -5.09 13.99
N HIS A 111 -0.50 -6.37 14.24
CA HIS A 111 -1.58 -6.78 15.15
C HIS A 111 -2.99 -6.33 14.75
N ARG A 112 -3.14 -5.69 13.58
CA ARG A 112 -4.43 -5.27 13.06
C ARG A 112 -4.83 -6.13 11.87
N GLU A 113 -5.93 -6.85 12.03
CA GLU A 113 -6.45 -7.76 11.02
C GLU A 113 -6.93 -7.06 9.74
N HIS A 114 -7.50 -5.86 9.87
CA HIS A 114 -8.00 -5.07 8.74
C HIS A 114 -7.09 -3.89 8.47
N PRO A 115 -6.51 -3.77 7.26
CA PRO A 115 -5.70 -2.62 6.95
C PRO A 115 -6.58 -1.38 6.81
N ILE A 116 -6.06 -0.25 7.28
CA ILE A 116 -6.75 1.03 7.25
C ILE A 116 -6.80 1.53 5.81
N ARG A 117 -7.94 2.09 5.38
CA ARG A 117 -8.05 2.73 4.06
C ARG A 117 -7.31 4.06 4.10
N VAL A 118 -6.51 4.34 3.07
CA VAL A 118 -5.68 5.55 3.03
C VAL A 118 -6.01 6.36 1.78
N ILE A 119 -6.15 7.66 1.98
CA ILE A 119 -6.23 8.66 0.91
C ILE A 119 -5.05 9.59 1.11
N VAL A 120 -4.28 9.81 0.05
CA VAL A 120 -3.05 10.60 0.11
C VAL A 120 -3.14 11.76 -0.87
N GLN A 121 -2.86 12.95 -0.38
CA GLN A 121 -2.63 14.14 -1.17
C GLN A 121 -1.15 14.52 -1.11
N CYS A 122 -0.53 14.67 -2.28
CA CYS A 122 0.87 14.99 -2.48
C CYS A 122 1.02 16.42 -3.03
N LYS A 123 1.65 17.32 -2.26
CA LYS A 123 1.90 18.71 -2.72
C LYS A 123 3.39 19.02 -2.75
N SER A 124 3.97 18.97 -3.95
CA SER A 124 5.40 19.24 -4.19
C SER A 124 5.72 20.73 -4.40
N LEU A 125 5.33 21.59 -3.45
CA LEU A 125 5.61 23.03 -3.53
C LEU A 125 7.04 23.38 -3.06
N LYS A 126 7.60 24.49 -3.54
CA LYS A 126 8.89 25.02 -3.06
C LYS A 126 8.76 25.65 -1.67
N THR A 127 7.62 26.27 -1.40
CA THR A 127 7.25 26.95 -0.15
C THR A 127 6.62 25.99 0.85
N LYS A 128 6.54 26.40 2.12
CA LYS A 128 5.78 25.65 3.13
C LYS A 128 4.29 25.61 2.76
N LEU A 129 3.64 24.50 3.08
CA LEU A 129 2.22 24.31 2.80
C LEU A 129 1.35 25.11 3.77
N SER A 130 0.21 25.59 3.27
CA SER A 130 -0.74 26.40 4.03
C SER A 130 -1.80 25.52 4.71
N PRO A 131 -2.46 26.02 5.78
CA PRO A 131 -3.50 25.27 6.49
C PRO A 131 -4.75 24.97 5.64
N ASN A 132 -4.95 25.67 4.52
CA ASN A 132 -6.09 25.43 3.64
C ASN A 132 -6.05 24.04 3.00
N LEU A 133 -4.86 23.48 2.78
CA LEU A 133 -4.69 22.13 2.23
C LEU A 133 -5.22 21.04 3.18
N VAL A 134 -5.19 21.28 4.49
CA VAL A 134 -5.81 20.36 5.46
C VAL A 134 -7.33 20.33 5.25
N ARG A 135 -7.95 21.50 5.04
CA ARG A 135 -9.40 21.59 4.77
C ARG A 135 -9.79 21.04 3.40
N GLU A 136 -8.92 21.22 2.40
CA GLU A 136 -9.06 20.60 1.08
C GLU A 136 -9.08 19.08 1.23
N LEU A 137 -8.10 18.52 1.95
CA LEU A 137 -8.02 17.08 2.23
C LEU A 137 -9.26 16.57 2.99
N GLU A 138 -9.79 17.30 3.97
CA GLU A 138 -11.05 16.94 4.65
C GLU A 138 -12.21 16.76 3.67
N GLY A 139 -12.28 17.61 2.64
CA GLY A 139 -13.30 17.52 1.58
C GLY A 139 -13.25 16.21 0.79
N THR A 140 -12.07 15.57 0.72
CA THR A 140 -11.85 14.38 -0.09
C THR A 140 -12.45 13.10 0.49
N PHE A 141 -12.71 13.02 1.80
CA PHE A 141 -13.26 11.83 2.45
C PHE A 141 -14.64 11.42 1.88
N HIS A 142 -15.45 12.39 1.45
CA HIS A 142 -16.73 12.10 0.79
C HIS A 142 -16.57 11.71 -0.68
N GLN A 143 -15.41 12.01 -1.26
CA GLN A 143 -15.10 11.84 -2.67
C GLN A 143 -14.20 10.63 -2.94
N SER A 144 -13.77 9.88 -1.91
CA SER A 144 -12.93 8.69 -2.05
C SER A 144 -13.52 7.69 -3.05
N PRO A 145 -12.72 6.94 -3.82
CA PRO A 145 -13.24 5.91 -4.72
C PRO A 145 -14.10 4.85 -4.01
N VAL A 146 -14.98 4.19 -4.76
CA VAL A 146 -15.80 3.07 -4.27
C VAL A 146 -14.88 1.98 -3.71
N GLY A 147 -15.16 1.49 -2.50
CA GLY A 147 -14.34 0.49 -1.78
C GLY A 147 -13.31 1.08 -0.80
N TRP A 148 -13.08 2.40 -0.85
CA TRP A 148 -12.24 3.11 0.12
C TRP A 148 -13.03 3.85 1.18
N ARG A 149 -14.30 4.19 0.92
CA ARG A 149 -15.23 4.78 1.90
C ARG A 149 -15.71 3.72 2.88
N THR A 150 -14.96 3.49 3.95
CA THR A 150 -15.31 2.50 4.98
C THR A 150 -15.73 3.13 6.30
N GLY A 151 -15.55 4.45 6.47
CA GLY A 151 -15.61 5.09 7.78
C GLY A 151 -14.40 4.79 8.67
N ASP A 152 -13.51 3.90 8.21
CA ASP A 152 -12.25 3.51 8.83
C ASP A 152 -11.11 3.85 7.86
N GLU A 153 -11.05 5.13 7.48
CA GLU A 153 -10.12 5.67 6.50
C GLU A 153 -9.32 6.84 7.09
N VAL A 154 -8.07 7.00 6.68
CA VAL A 154 -7.17 8.07 7.14
C VAL A 154 -6.70 8.92 5.96
N GLY A 155 -6.69 10.23 6.16
CA GLY A 155 -6.19 11.20 5.19
C GLY A 155 -4.73 11.54 5.47
N VAL A 156 -3.88 11.47 4.45
CA VAL A 156 -2.45 11.77 4.57
C VAL A 156 -2.10 12.94 3.66
N LEU A 157 -1.63 14.05 4.23
CA LEU A 157 -1.08 15.17 3.48
C LEU A 157 0.44 15.08 3.47
N VAL A 158 1.03 15.01 2.28
CA VAL A 158 2.47 14.84 2.09
C VAL A 158 3.08 16.05 1.38
N GLY A 159 4.14 16.61 1.96
CA GLY A 159 4.86 17.75 1.38
C GLY A 159 6.37 17.70 1.66
N PRO A 160 7.21 18.37 0.84
CA PRO A 160 8.67 18.31 0.99
C PRO A 160 9.21 19.30 2.02
N ARG A 161 8.34 19.93 2.81
CA ARG A 161 8.68 20.98 3.78
C ARG A 161 8.05 20.66 5.12
N GLU A 162 8.63 21.20 6.19
CA GLU A 162 8.10 21.02 7.54
C GLU A 162 6.68 21.62 7.68
N ALA A 163 5.84 20.98 8.49
CA ALA A 163 4.54 21.53 8.86
C ALA A 163 4.69 22.92 9.48
N THR A 164 3.87 23.87 9.05
CA THR A 164 3.77 25.17 9.74
C THR A 164 2.95 25.02 11.03
N LYS A 165 3.06 26.00 11.94
CA LYS A 165 2.16 26.06 13.11
C LYS A 165 0.69 26.00 12.67
N GLY A 166 0.32 26.75 11.62
CA GLY A 166 -1.06 26.75 11.12
C GLY A 166 -1.51 25.38 10.60
N VAL A 167 -0.63 24.61 9.95
CA VAL A 167 -0.93 23.23 9.52
C VAL A 167 -1.13 22.32 10.73
N ARG A 168 -0.23 22.40 11.74
CA ARG A 168 -0.37 21.64 13.00
C ARG A 168 -1.69 21.96 13.71
N ASP A 169 -2.02 23.24 13.82
CA ASP A 169 -3.25 23.71 14.43
C ASP A 169 -4.50 23.26 13.65
N ALA A 170 -4.43 23.23 12.31
CA ALA A 170 -5.53 22.74 11.48
C ALA A 170 -5.72 21.22 11.61
N LEU A 171 -4.62 20.46 11.58
CA LEU A 171 -4.61 19.01 11.79
C LEU A 171 -5.27 18.65 13.13
N ALA A 172 -4.85 19.32 14.20
CA ALA A 172 -5.35 19.10 15.56
C ALA A 172 -6.85 19.39 15.73
N ARG A 173 -7.40 20.38 14.99
CA ARG A 173 -8.83 20.73 15.04
C ARG A 173 -9.71 19.88 14.14
N SER A 174 -9.13 19.13 13.20
CA SER A 174 -9.90 18.35 12.26
C SER A 174 -10.77 17.30 12.96
N LYS A 175 -11.96 17.08 12.41
CA LYS A 175 -12.84 15.99 12.84
C LYS A 175 -12.49 14.67 12.17
N TYR A 176 -11.65 14.70 11.14
CA TYR A 176 -11.20 13.52 10.40
C TYR A 176 -9.88 13.01 10.96
N PRO A 177 -9.60 11.69 10.89
CA PRO A 177 -8.30 11.13 11.19
C PRO A 177 -7.30 11.56 10.11
N LEU A 178 -6.34 12.41 10.49
CA LEU A 178 -5.41 13.01 9.55
C LEU A 178 -3.96 12.83 9.98
N ILE A 179 -3.10 12.67 8.98
CA ILE A 179 -1.65 12.55 9.13
C ILE A 179 -0.98 13.56 8.20
N TRP A 180 0.08 14.18 8.70
CA TRP A 180 1.01 14.98 7.94
C TRP A 180 2.33 14.24 7.83
N MET A 181 2.90 14.18 6.63
CA MET A 181 4.23 13.61 6.40
C MET A 181 5.10 14.59 5.61
N MET A 182 6.29 14.88 6.16
CA MET A 182 7.35 15.55 5.42
C MET A 182 8.22 14.50 4.73
N ILE A 183 8.08 14.38 3.42
CA ILE A 183 8.91 13.50 2.58
C ILE A 183 9.61 14.38 1.55
N GLU A 184 10.94 14.41 1.58
CA GLU A 184 11.73 15.18 0.62
C GLU A 184 11.63 14.56 -0.78
N ARG A 185 12.09 15.30 -1.80
CA ARG A 185 11.97 14.89 -3.20
C ARG A 185 12.81 13.67 -3.56
N ASP A 186 13.76 13.32 -2.72
CA ASP A 186 14.59 12.11 -2.79
C ASP A 186 13.96 10.91 -2.04
N GLY A 187 12.81 11.11 -1.40
CA GLY A 187 12.12 10.09 -0.60
C GLY A 187 12.52 10.07 0.87
N ALA A 188 13.40 10.96 1.35
CA ALA A 188 13.75 11.00 2.75
C ALA A 188 12.57 11.50 3.61
N MET A 189 12.05 10.64 4.49
CA MET A 189 11.04 11.04 5.48
C MET A 189 11.73 11.77 6.65
N ARG A 190 11.22 12.96 6.99
CA ARG A 190 11.84 13.88 7.97
C ARG A 190 10.94 14.22 9.16
N GLN A 191 9.63 14.13 9.00
CA GLN A 191 8.65 14.45 10.04
C GLN A 191 7.36 13.71 9.74
N VAL A 192 6.74 13.14 10.78
CA VAL A 192 5.38 12.63 10.73
C VAL A 192 4.61 13.19 11.92
N LEU A 193 3.37 13.64 11.69
CA LEU A 193 2.47 14.16 12.71
C LEU A 193 1.08 13.60 12.45
N TRP A 194 0.30 13.36 13.49
CA TRP A 194 -1.09 12.94 13.38
C TRP A 194 -1.95 13.64 14.44
N ASN A 195 -3.26 13.62 14.28
CA ASN A 195 -4.19 14.16 15.26
C ASN A 195 -4.82 13.07 16.14
N GLY A 196 -5.48 13.47 17.22
CA GLY A 196 -6.16 12.52 18.13
C GLY A 196 -7.29 11.72 17.47
N ARG A 197 -7.81 12.16 16.31
CA ARG A 197 -8.76 11.36 15.54
C ARG A 197 -8.10 10.15 14.88
N ALA A 198 -6.85 10.29 14.42
CA ALA A 198 -6.07 9.15 13.96
C ALA A 198 -5.79 8.17 15.13
N GLU A 199 -5.49 8.66 16.33
CA GLU A 199 -5.32 7.79 17.50
C GLU A 199 -6.60 6.99 17.81
N GLN A 200 -7.77 7.65 17.76
CA GLN A 200 -9.08 7.00 17.94
C GLN A 200 -9.41 5.95 16.86
N LEU A 201 -8.81 6.07 15.66
CA LEU A 201 -8.91 5.07 14.60
C LEU A 201 -8.10 3.81 14.91
N GLY A 202 -7.31 3.84 15.98
CA GLY A 202 -6.47 2.74 16.45
C GLY A 202 -4.97 2.96 16.24
N LEU A 203 -4.52 4.17 15.89
CA LEU A 203 -3.10 4.49 15.71
C LEU A 203 -2.39 4.85 17.02
N VAL A 204 -2.86 4.33 18.16
CA VAL A 204 -2.27 4.62 19.50
C VAL A 204 -0.84 4.08 19.61
N GLY A 205 -0.56 2.94 18.98
CA GLY A 205 0.78 2.35 18.94
C GLY A 205 1.75 3.03 17.98
N LEU A 206 1.29 3.99 17.17
CA LEU A 206 2.14 4.66 16.19
C LEU A 206 3.15 5.59 16.88
N GLY A 207 4.42 5.43 16.54
CA GLY A 207 5.49 6.32 16.96
C GLY A 207 6.38 6.77 15.81
N VAL A 208 7.35 7.63 16.14
CA VAL A 208 8.38 8.08 15.21
C VAL A 208 9.74 7.90 15.86
N GLU A 209 10.65 7.25 15.15
CA GLU A 209 12.04 7.10 15.56
C GLU A 209 12.98 7.89 14.64
N VAL A 210 14.00 8.53 15.20
CA VAL A 210 15.02 9.25 14.44
C VAL A 210 16.13 8.27 14.03
N ARG A 211 16.39 8.15 12.74
CA ARG A 211 17.50 7.37 12.18
C ARG A 211 18.65 8.29 11.79
N TYR A 212 19.84 7.93 12.28
CA TYR A 212 21.09 8.58 11.91
C TYR A 212 21.80 7.72 10.87
N SER A 213 22.08 8.30 9.70
CA SER A 213 22.91 7.65 8.67
C SER A 213 24.37 7.93 8.98
N ALA A 214 25.19 6.88 9.12
CA ALA A 214 26.64 7.03 9.32
C ALA A 214 27.39 7.48 8.05
N GLU A 215 26.76 7.38 6.88
CA GLU A 215 27.34 7.72 5.57
C GLU A 215 27.12 9.19 5.17
N ASP A 216 26.33 9.93 5.95
CA ASP A 216 25.95 11.33 5.72
C ASP A 216 26.74 12.28 6.65
N ALA A 217 28.06 12.15 6.71
CA ALA A 217 28.91 13.06 7.51
C ALA A 217 28.79 14.54 7.09
N ASP A 218 28.23 14.81 5.91
CA ASP A 218 28.04 16.15 5.33
C ASP A 218 26.55 16.57 5.21
N SER A 219 25.60 15.68 5.53
CA SER A 219 24.17 16.02 5.60
C SER A 219 23.66 15.80 7.03
N SER A 220 23.65 16.88 7.82
CA SER A 220 23.11 16.92 9.19
C SER A 220 21.58 16.69 9.27
N ALA A 221 20.99 16.11 8.23
CA ALA A 221 19.56 15.96 8.08
C ALA A 221 19.11 14.64 8.71
N LYS A 222 18.46 14.75 9.87
CA LYS A 222 17.82 13.64 10.59
C LYS A 222 16.78 12.96 9.69
N LYS A 223 16.87 11.65 9.45
CA LYS A 223 15.78 10.87 8.84
C LYS A 223 14.89 10.35 9.95
N VAL A 224 13.61 10.15 9.66
CA VAL A 224 12.69 9.52 10.62
C VAL A 224 12.01 8.32 9.97
N ALA A 225 11.65 7.34 10.79
CA ALA A 225 10.87 6.19 10.39
C ALA A 225 9.67 6.02 11.34
N LEU A 226 8.61 5.40 10.83
CA LEU A 226 7.47 5.01 11.64
C LEU A 226 7.80 3.74 12.41
N ILE A 227 7.35 3.70 13.66
CA ILE A 227 7.42 2.54 14.55
C ILE A 227 6.03 2.19 15.04
N TRP A 228 5.83 0.96 15.47
CA TRP A 228 4.59 0.46 16.04
C TRP A 228 4.86 -0.23 17.38
N ASP A 229 4.26 0.27 18.46
CA ASP A 229 4.44 -0.22 19.83
C ASP A 229 5.93 -0.35 20.25
N GLY A 230 6.78 0.55 19.73
CA GLY A 230 8.22 0.57 20.00
C GLY A 230 9.07 -0.24 19.00
N GLU A 231 8.44 -1.03 18.13
CA GLU A 231 9.13 -1.87 17.15
C GLU A 231 9.16 -1.23 15.75
N GLU A 232 10.14 -1.62 14.93
CA GLU A 232 10.22 -1.13 13.55
C GLU A 232 8.99 -1.56 12.74
N MET A 233 8.40 -0.60 12.01
CA MET A 233 7.30 -0.90 11.09
C MET A 233 7.79 -1.84 9.97
N PRO A 234 7.07 -2.94 9.66
CA PRO A 234 7.48 -3.83 8.58
C PRO A 234 7.44 -3.13 7.22
N HIS A 235 8.32 -3.58 6.33
CA HIS A 235 8.21 -3.21 4.93
C HIS A 235 7.00 -3.92 4.29
N MET A 236 6.32 -3.26 3.35
CA MET A 236 5.13 -3.83 2.70
C MET A 236 5.40 -5.17 2.01
N ASP A 237 6.60 -5.37 1.44
CA ASP A 237 7.03 -6.66 0.87
C ASP A 237 7.00 -7.80 1.91
N GLN A 238 7.37 -7.52 3.16
CA GLN A 238 7.31 -8.51 4.25
C GLN A 238 5.85 -8.84 4.58
N VAL A 239 5.00 -7.82 4.65
CA VAL A 239 3.56 -8.00 4.85
C VAL A 239 2.94 -8.81 3.72
N GLU A 240 3.25 -8.50 2.46
CA GLU A 240 2.77 -9.26 1.29
C GLU A 240 3.21 -10.73 1.36
N SER A 241 4.46 -10.99 1.76
CA SER A 241 4.97 -12.35 1.96
C SER A 241 4.24 -13.09 3.08
N GLU A 242 3.95 -12.42 4.20
CA GLU A 242 3.19 -12.99 5.31
C GLU A 242 1.75 -13.30 4.90
N MET A 243 1.09 -12.40 4.16
CA MET A 243 -0.23 -12.63 3.59
C MET A 243 -0.25 -13.87 2.69
N SER A 244 0.76 -14.07 1.84
CA SER A 244 0.89 -15.28 1.02
C SER A 244 1.08 -16.54 1.86
N ALA A 245 1.86 -16.50 2.94
CA ALA A 245 2.04 -17.64 3.84
C ALA A 245 0.76 -17.98 4.63
N VAL A 246 0.03 -16.96 5.05
CA VAL A 246 -1.29 -17.10 5.71
C VAL A 246 -2.31 -17.70 4.73
N GLU A 247 -2.33 -17.23 3.49
CA GLU A 247 -3.15 -17.80 2.42
C GLU A 247 -2.89 -19.30 2.24
N GLU A 248 -1.62 -19.70 2.12
CA GLU A 248 -1.26 -21.11 1.95
C GLU A 248 -1.73 -21.95 3.15
N ARG A 249 -1.48 -21.49 4.38
CA ARG A 249 -1.97 -22.17 5.59
C ARG A 249 -3.50 -22.26 5.63
N TRP A 250 -4.19 -21.21 5.19
CA TRP A 250 -5.65 -21.19 5.12
C TRP A 250 -6.14 -22.24 4.12
N LEU A 251 -5.59 -22.28 2.91
CA LEU A 251 -5.93 -23.28 1.88
C LEU A 251 -5.65 -24.71 2.35
N CYS A 252 -4.51 -24.95 3.01
CA CYS A 252 -4.19 -26.25 3.59
C CYS A 252 -5.22 -26.68 4.65
N SER A 253 -5.77 -25.74 5.43
CA SER A 253 -6.82 -26.06 6.41
C SER A 253 -8.13 -26.55 5.77
N TRP A 254 -8.32 -26.27 4.47
CA TRP A 254 -9.43 -26.76 3.65
C TRP A 254 -9.05 -27.97 2.78
N GLY A 255 -7.86 -28.55 2.96
CA GLY A 255 -7.38 -29.69 2.18
C GLY A 255 -6.97 -29.35 0.73
N ILE A 256 -6.81 -28.06 0.40
CA ILE A 256 -6.34 -27.62 -0.92
C ILE A 256 -4.82 -27.45 -0.87
N SER A 257 -4.09 -28.17 -1.73
CA SER A 257 -2.65 -27.97 -1.92
C SER A 257 -2.37 -26.70 -2.72
N SER A 258 -1.17 -26.12 -2.56
CA SER A 258 -0.73 -24.94 -3.32
C SER A 258 -0.68 -25.14 -4.84
N SER A 259 -0.70 -26.40 -5.31
CA SER A 259 -0.82 -26.80 -6.73
C SER A 259 -2.27 -26.99 -7.23
N GLY A 260 -3.28 -26.76 -6.39
CA GLY A 260 -4.68 -26.88 -6.78
C GLY A 260 -5.06 -25.92 -7.91
N VAL A 261 -5.96 -26.34 -8.79
CA VAL A 261 -6.48 -25.51 -9.89
C VAL A 261 -7.10 -24.23 -9.31
N GLU A 262 -6.76 -23.06 -9.86
CA GLU A 262 -7.29 -21.73 -9.42
C GLU A 262 -8.82 -21.68 -9.28
N ARG A 263 -9.51 -22.49 -10.08
CA ARG A 263 -10.96 -22.69 -10.02
C ARG A 263 -11.42 -23.20 -8.65
N ASN A 264 -10.75 -24.20 -8.09
CA ASN A 264 -11.13 -24.82 -6.81
C ASN A 264 -10.94 -23.84 -5.64
N LYS A 265 -9.86 -23.03 -5.69
CA LYS A 265 -9.62 -21.97 -4.70
C LYS A 265 -10.75 -20.94 -4.71
N SER A 266 -11.13 -20.49 -5.91
CA SER A 266 -12.16 -19.47 -6.10
C SER A 266 -13.54 -19.95 -5.65
N GLU A 267 -13.93 -21.17 -6.02
CA GLU A 267 -15.22 -21.77 -5.64
C GLU A 267 -15.33 -21.96 -4.12
N LEU A 268 -14.25 -22.39 -3.46
CA LEU A 268 -14.18 -22.45 -1.99
C LEU A 268 -14.39 -21.08 -1.36
N LEU A 269 -13.64 -20.07 -1.82
CA LEU A 269 -13.75 -18.71 -1.28
C LEU A 269 -15.16 -18.14 -1.49
N ASP A 270 -15.78 -18.38 -2.64
CA ASP A 270 -17.16 -17.98 -2.91
C ASP A 270 -18.14 -18.65 -1.93
N ALA A 271 -17.95 -19.93 -1.63
CA ALA A 271 -18.78 -20.65 -0.66
C ALA A 271 -18.60 -20.12 0.76
N VAL A 272 -17.36 -19.86 1.19
CA VAL A 272 -17.05 -19.27 2.50
C VAL A 272 -17.66 -17.87 2.60
N GLN A 273 -17.43 -16.99 1.62
CA GLN A 273 -17.96 -15.61 1.65
C GLN A 273 -19.49 -15.57 1.64
N ARG A 274 -20.14 -16.54 1.00
CA ARG A 274 -21.60 -16.65 0.98
C ARG A 274 -22.19 -17.10 2.32
N LEU A 275 -21.55 -18.05 3.00
CA LEU A 275 -22.04 -18.63 4.26
C LEU A 275 -21.57 -17.85 5.50
N PHE A 276 -20.36 -17.30 5.43
CA PHE A 276 -19.68 -16.57 6.50
C PHE A 276 -19.01 -15.31 5.93
N PRO A 277 -19.77 -14.25 5.61
CA PRO A 277 -19.23 -13.03 5.00
C PRO A 277 -18.15 -12.34 5.85
N GLU A 278 -18.23 -12.52 7.17
CA GLU A 278 -17.26 -11.94 8.10
C GLU A 278 -15.96 -12.74 8.22
N GLU A 279 -15.94 -14.01 7.80
CA GLU A 279 -14.77 -14.86 7.87
C GLU A 279 -13.65 -14.37 6.96
N LYS A 280 -12.42 -14.46 7.48
CA LYS A 280 -11.17 -14.30 6.74
C LYS A 280 -10.02 -14.93 7.53
N PRO A 281 -8.86 -15.13 6.90
CA PRO A 281 -7.70 -15.57 7.63
C PRO A 281 -7.24 -14.53 8.64
N LEU A 282 -6.81 -15.01 9.82
CA LEU A 282 -6.16 -14.17 10.82
C LEU A 282 -4.70 -13.97 10.42
N LEU A 283 -4.31 -12.71 10.20
CA LEU A 283 -2.92 -12.32 9.92
C LEU A 283 -2.07 -12.47 11.19
N SER A 284 -2.62 -12.11 12.35
CA SER A 284 -1.91 -12.07 13.62
C SER A 284 -2.52 -13.09 14.58
N GLY A 285 -1.92 -14.28 14.74
CA GLY A 285 -2.43 -15.29 15.67
C GLY A 285 -1.56 -16.54 15.79
N THR A 286 -1.33 -17.00 17.02
CA THR A 286 -0.62 -18.24 17.35
C THR A 286 -1.59 -19.42 17.38
N GLY A 287 -1.99 -19.95 16.23
CA GLY A 287 -2.80 -21.17 16.20
C GLY A 287 -3.62 -21.36 14.94
N THR A 288 -4.85 -20.84 14.94
CA THR A 288 -5.83 -21.10 13.88
C THR A 288 -5.89 -19.96 12.86
N CYS A 289 -5.70 -20.30 11.60
CA CYS A 289 -5.80 -19.36 10.46
C CYS A 289 -7.27 -19.00 10.12
N SER A 290 -8.24 -19.37 10.94
CA SER A 290 -9.68 -19.23 10.65
C SER A 290 -10.45 -19.16 11.97
N THR A 291 -11.56 -18.44 11.99
CA THR A 291 -12.46 -18.37 13.15
C THR A 291 -13.57 -19.42 13.12
N LEU A 292 -13.71 -20.15 12.00
CA LEU A 292 -14.75 -21.16 11.81
C LEU A 292 -14.50 -22.42 12.63
N SER A 293 -15.58 -22.93 13.25
CA SER A 293 -15.60 -24.24 13.90
C SER A 293 -15.56 -25.38 12.88
N ASP A 294 -15.24 -26.59 13.32
CA ASP A 294 -15.27 -27.78 12.45
C ASP A 294 -16.66 -28.03 11.86
N THR A 295 -17.71 -27.73 12.62
CA THR A 295 -19.11 -27.80 12.16
C THR A 295 -19.38 -26.80 11.03
N ASP A 296 -18.85 -25.58 11.13
CA ASP A 296 -19.01 -24.56 10.09
C ASP A 296 -18.24 -24.92 8.83
N ARG A 297 -17.03 -25.49 8.98
CA ARG A 297 -16.26 -26.02 7.86
C ARG A 297 -17.00 -27.15 7.14
N ALA A 298 -17.61 -28.07 7.88
CA ALA A 298 -18.41 -29.15 7.29
C ALA A 298 -19.57 -28.62 6.43
N LYS A 299 -20.26 -27.54 6.86
CA LYS A 299 -21.33 -26.90 6.07
C LYS A 299 -20.82 -26.34 4.74
N VAL A 300 -19.64 -25.71 4.74
CA VAL A 300 -19.03 -25.18 3.51
C VAL A 300 -18.69 -26.32 2.55
N LEU A 301 -18.04 -27.38 3.05
CA LEU A 301 -17.68 -28.55 2.24
C LEU A 301 -18.91 -29.25 1.64
N GLN A 302 -19.98 -29.41 2.43
CA GLN A 302 -21.24 -29.97 1.94
C GLN A 302 -21.82 -29.11 0.81
N SER A 303 -21.83 -27.77 0.98
CA SER A 303 -22.30 -26.85 -0.06
C SER A 303 -21.49 -26.93 -1.36
N LEU A 304 -20.19 -27.24 -1.28
CA LEU A 304 -19.35 -27.41 -2.47
C LEU A 304 -19.70 -28.72 -3.18
N SER A 305 -19.81 -29.83 -2.44
CA SER A 305 -20.20 -31.12 -3.03
C SER A 305 -21.57 -31.07 -3.71
N SER A 306 -22.58 -30.44 -3.10
CA SER A 306 -23.91 -30.33 -3.70
C SER A 306 -23.92 -29.51 -5.00
N LYS A 307 -23.04 -28.51 -5.12
CA LYS A 307 -22.88 -27.75 -6.36
C LYS A 307 -22.19 -28.57 -7.46
N GLU A 308 -21.19 -29.37 -7.11
CA GLU A 308 -20.54 -30.27 -8.05
C GLU A 308 -21.56 -31.27 -8.62
N PHE A 309 -22.35 -31.93 -7.76
CA PHE A 309 -23.41 -32.85 -8.20
C PHE A 309 -24.42 -32.20 -9.15
N ALA A 310 -24.89 -30.98 -8.86
CA ALA A 310 -25.82 -30.26 -9.73
C ALA A 310 -25.22 -29.91 -11.12
N GLN A 311 -23.93 -29.56 -11.18
CA GLN A 311 -23.24 -29.29 -12.45
C GLN A 311 -23.01 -30.56 -13.29
N TYR A 312 -22.87 -31.73 -12.65
CA TYR A 312 -22.78 -33.01 -13.35
C TYR A 312 -24.12 -33.41 -13.98
N GLU A 313 -25.24 -33.28 -13.25
CA GLU A 313 -26.58 -33.59 -13.77
C GLU A 313 -26.99 -32.67 -14.93
N GLU A 314 -26.68 -31.37 -14.88
CA GLU A 314 -26.94 -30.46 -16.01
C GLU A 314 -26.14 -30.82 -17.26
N LYS A 315 -24.90 -31.30 -17.11
CA LYS A 315 -24.07 -31.70 -18.26
C LYS A 315 -24.55 -33.00 -18.92
N GLU A 316 -25.00 -33.97 -18.14
CA GLU A 316 -25.61 -35.20 -18.67
C GLU A 316 -26.98 -34.93 -19.31
N GLY A 317 -27.80 -34.04 -18.72
CA GLY A 317 -29.09 -33.66 -19.30
C GLY A 317 -28.97 -32.95 -20.64
N THR A 318 -27.89 -32.18 -20.86
CA THR A 318 -27.69 -31.43 -22.11
C THR A 318 -27.12 -32.29 -23.24
N SER A 319 -26.38 -33.38 -22.94
CA SER A 319 -25.87 -34.30 -23.98
C SER A 319 -26.97 -35.19 -24.55
N HIS A 320 -28.04 -35.46 -23.81
CA HIS A 320 -29.16 -36.27 -24.28
C HIS A 320 -30.20 -35.50 -25.12
N ALA A 321 -30.16 -34.16 -25.11
CA ALA A 321 -31.07 -33.31 -25.89
C ALA A 321 -30.55 -32.94 -27.29
N SER A 322 -29.35 -33.41 -27.66
CA SER A 322 -28.75 -33.19 -28.99
C SER A 322 -28.66 -34.49 -29.78
N THR A 323 -29.81 -35.11 -30.08
CA THR A 323 -29.94 -36.13 -31.14
C THR A 323 -31.28 -35.98 -31.84
#